data_AF-A0A3D3PDG0-F1
#
_entry.id   AF-A0A3D3PDG0-F1
#
_cell.length_a   1.000
_cell.length_b   1.000
_cell.length_c   1.000
_cell.angle_alpha   90.00
_cell.angle_beta   90.00
_cell.angle_gamma   90.00
#
_symmetry.space_group_name_H-M   'P 1'
#
loop_
_entity.id
_entity.type
_entity.pdbx_description
1 polymer ?
#
loop_
_entity_poly.entity_id
_entity_poly.type
_entity_poly.pdbx_seq_one_letter_code
_entity_poly.pdbx_strand_id
1 'polypeptide(L)' 'PGTEMEWYAHWKEARLKWHLALGTSPAKYRYHDHTKLAHYANAAVDIEFEFPFGFKEVEGIHSRTDFDLSQ' A
#
# COMPACT_ATOMS: atom_id res chain seq x y z
N PRO A 1 11.80 -8.13 -13.45
CA PRO A 1 11.77 -6.70 -13.84
C PRO A 1 10.86 -6.49 -15.06
N GLY A 2 9.93 -5.54 -14.99
CA GLY A 2 8.96 -5.20 -16.04
C GLY A 2 7.49 -5.44 -15.67
N THR A 3 7.19 -6.25 -14.66
CA THR A 3 5.81 -6.53 -14.20
C THR A 3 5.55 -6.04 -12.76
N GLU A 4 6.50 -5.32 -12.16
CA GLU A 4 6.40 -4.86 -10.77
C GLU A 4 5.15 -4.00 -10.51
N MET A 5 4.71 -3.23 -11.50
CA MET A 5 3.50 -2.42 -11.40
C MET A 5 2.20 -3.25 -11.43
N GLU A 6 2.21 -4.37 -12.15
CA GLU A 6 1.07 -5.31 -12.15
C GLU A 6 0.95 -5.98 -10.78
N TRP A 7 2.08 -6.42 -10.22
CA TRP A 7 2.14 -6.97 -8.88
C TRP A 7 1.80 -5.94 -7.81
N TYR A 8 2.24 -4.69 -7.97
CA TYR A 8 1.88 -3.59 -7.09
C TYR A 8 0.35 -3.36 -7.08
N ALA A 9 -0.28 -3.31 -8.25
CA ALA A 9 -1.73 -3.17 -8.35
C ALA A 9 -2.46 -4.38 -7.75
N HIS A 10 -1.98 -5.60 -8.03
CA HIS A 10 -2.52 -6.82 -7.45
C HIS A 10 -2.47 -6.79 -5.91
N TRP A 11 -1.32 -6.46 -5.34
CA TRP A 11 -1.14 -6.40 -3.89
C TRP A 11 -1.94 -5.25 -3.26
N LYS A 12 -1.99 -4.07 -3.89
CA LYS A 12 -2.84 -2.95 -3.45
C LYS A 12 -4.28 -3.43 -3.22
N GLU A 13 -4.87 -4.07 -4.21
CA GLU A 13 -6.24 -4.60 -4.09
C GLU A 13 -6.36 -5.78 -3.13
N ALA A 14 -5.44 -6.74 -3.18
CA ALA A 14 -5.50 -7.94 -2.35
C ALA A 14 -5.41 -7.60 -0.86
N ARG A 15 -4.56 -6.63 -0.50
CA ARG A 15 -4.39 -6.18 0.89
C ARG A 15 -5.60 -5.40 1.39
N LEU A 16 -6.18 -4.51 0.60
CA LEU A 16 -7.45 -3.87 0.99
C LEU A 16 -8.56 -4.92 1.17
N LYS A 17 -8.70 -5.89 0.25
CA LYS A 17 -9.69 -6.98 0.40
C LYS A 17 -9.47 -7.79 1.67
N TRP A 18 -8.23 -8.06 2.04
CA TRP A 18 -7.89 -8.75 3.29
C TRP A 18 -8.36 -7.93 4.50
N HIS A 19 -8.09 -6.63 4.54
CA HIS A 19 -8.57 -5.74 5.60
C HIS A 19 -10.10 -5.71 5.69
N LEU A 20 -10.81 -5.64 4.56
CA LEU A 20 -12.28 -5.66 4.53
C LEU A 20 -12.86 -7.01 5.00
N ALA A 21 -12.15 -8.12 4.74
CA ALA A 21 -12.56 -9.45 5.19
C ALA A 21 -12.53 -9.61 6.71
N LEU A 22 -11.84 -8.72 7.45
CA LEU A 22 -11.84 -8.68 8.92
C LEU A 22 -13.17 -8.16 9.51
N GLY A 23 -14.11 -7.70 8.68
CA GLY A 23 -15.44 -7.27 9.10
C GLY A 23 -15.55 -5.77 9.42
N THR A 24 -14.53 -5.00 9.11
CA THR A 24 -14.51 -3.54 9.24
C THR A 24 -15.17 -2.87 8.02
N SER A 25 -15.86 -1.75 8.26
CA SER A 25 -16.57 -1.02 7.19
C SER A 25 -15.57 -0.47 6.16
N PRO A 26 -15.85 -0.60 4.84
CA PRO A 26 -15.01 -0.01 3.79
C PRO A 26 -14.81 1.49 3.92
N ALA A 27 -15.78 2.22 4.49
CA ALA A 27 -15.68 3.66 4.70
C ALA A 27 -14.55 4.07 5.67
N LYS A 28 -14.10 3.13 6.51
CA LYS A 28 -12.98 3.36 7.44
C LYS A 28 -11.62 3.20 6.80
N TYR A 29 -11.54 2.70 5.57
CA TYR A 29 -10.29 2.54 4.85
C TYR A 29 -10.17 3.55 3.74
N ARG A 30 -8.95 4.01 3.50
CA ARG A 30 -8.60 4.78 2.30
C ARG A 30 -7.18 4.46 1.86
N TYR A 31 -6.94 4.65 0.58
CA TYR A 31 -5.58 4.69 0.06
C TYR A 31 -5.01 6.09 0.22
N HIS A 32 -3.77 6.16 0.67
CA HIS A 32 -2.95 7.35 0.68
C HIS A 32 -1.76 7.12 -0.24
N ASP A 33 -1.84 7.65 -1.47
CA ASP A 33 -0.74 7.51 -2.44
C ASP A 33 0.39 8.50 -2.07
N HIS A 34 1.61 7.98 -1.95
CA HIS A 34 2.77 8.81 -1.62
C HIS A 34 3.21 9.63 -2.83
N THR A 35 3.09 10.95 -2.74
CA THR A 35 3.62 11.88 -3.75
C THR A 35 5.13 12.07 -3.64
N LYS A 36 5.71 11.79 -2.47
CA LYS A 36 7.15 11.85 -2.21
C LYS A 36 7.69 10.45 -1.93
N LEU A 37 7.98 9.73 -3.00
CA LEU A 37 8.50 8.37 -2.93
C LEU A 37 9.89 8.33 -2.29
N ALA A 38 10.18 7.25 -1.56
CA ALA A 38 11.55 6.96 -1.18
C ALA A 38 12.40 6.72 -2.45
N HIS A 39 13.69 7.04 -2.39
CA HIS A 39 14.59 7.02 -3.55
C HIS A 39 14.72 5.65 -4.25
N TYR A 40 14.29 4.57 -3.58
CA TYR A 40 14.30 3.20 -4.07
C TYR A 40 12.91 2.69 -4.51
N ALA A 41 11.84 3.47 -4.36
CA ALA A 41 10.48 3.04 -4.66
C ALA A 41 9.96 3.72 -5.93
N ASN A 42 9.45 2.93 -6.88
CA ASN A 42 8.78 3.47 -8.07
C ASN A 42 7.28 3.73 -7.85
N ALA A 43 6.69 3.08 -6.84
CA ALA A 43 5.34 3.32 -6.36
C ALA A 43 5.22 2.94 -4.88
N ALA A 44 4.49 3.75 -4.12
CA ALA A 44 4.17 3.48 -2.73
C ALA A 44 2.76 3.98 -2.39
N VAL A 45 1.99 3.16 -1.70
CA VAL A 45 0.66 3.50 -1.20
C VAL A 45 0.51 2.97 0.20
N ASP A 46 -0.07 3.79 1.07
CA ASP A 46 -0.49 3.36 2.39
C ASP A 46 -1.98 3.06 2.38
N ILE A 47 -2.34 1.97 3.05
CA ILE A 47 -3.69 1.72 3.50
C ILE A 47 -3.80 2.40 4.86
N GLU A 48 -4.65 3.43 4.94
CA GLU A 48 -4.96 4.11 6.18
C GLU A 48 -6.30 3.65 6.72
N PHE A 49 -6.40 3.57 8.05
CA PHE A 49 -7.63 3.24 8.77
C PHE A 49 -8.09 4.41 9.65
N GLU A 50 -9.40 4.62 9.72
CA GLU A 50 -10.03 5.62 10.58
C GLU A 50 -10.09 5.13 12.04
N PHE A 51 -9.13 5.57 12.83
CA PHE A 51 -9.13 5.40 14.28
C PHE A 51 -9.90 6.54 14.98
N PRO A 52 -10.27 6.40 16.26
CA PRO A 52 -10.92 7.48 17.03
C PRO A 52 -10.12 8.80 17.10
N PHE A 53 -8.84 8.77 16.75
CA PHE A 53 -7.93 9.92 16.71
C PHE A 53 -7.51 10.31 15.28
N GLY A 54 -8.25 9.83 14.26
CA GLY A 54 -8.05 10.16 12.85
C GLY A 54 -7.48 9.01 12.02
N PHE A 55 -7.28 9.29 10.72
CA PHE A 55 -6.66 8.34 9.80
C PHE A 55 -5.18 8.15 10.14
N LYS A 56 -4.77 6.88 10.26
CA LYS A 56 -3.37 6.47 10.37
C LYS A 56 -3.09 5.30 9.47
N GLU A 57 -1.85 5.22 9.00
CA GLU A 57 -1.32 4.06 8.29
C GLU A 57 -1.48 2.80 9.14
N VAL A 58 -2.00 1.75 8.52
CA VAL A 58 -1.99 0.38 9.05
C VAL A 58 -1.09 -0.54 8.23
N GLU A 59 -0.83 -0.20 6.97
CA GLU A 59 0.01 -0.97 6.08
C GLU A 59 0.50 -0.13 4.89
N GLY A 60 1.81 -0.18 4.60
CA GLY A 60 2.41 0.43 3.41
C GLY A 60 2.84 -0.59 2.37
N ILE A 61 2.43 -0.38 1.11
CA ILE A 61 2.76 -1.25 -0.03
C ILE A 61 3.78 -0.50 -0.90
N HIS A 62 4.97 -1.07 -1.05
CA HIS A 62 6.10 -0.42 -1.71
C HIS A 62 6.66 -1.31 -2.82
N SER A 63 6.69 -0.80 -4.05
CA SER A 63 7.39 -1.45 -5.15
C SER A 63 8.84 -0.96 -5.20
N ARG A 64 9.77 -1.82 -4.76
CA ARG A 64 11.20 -1.52 -4.57
C ARG A 64 12.12 -2.06 -5.67
N THR A 65 11.52 -2.48 -6.80
CA THR A 65 12.21 -3.01 -7.98
C THR A 65 13.25 -4.10 -7.65
N ASP A 66 14.42 -4.04 -8.27
CA ASP A 66 15.60 -4.86 -8.06
C ASP A 66 16.58 -4.27 -7.03
N PHE A 67 16.26 -3.12 -6.43
CA PHE A 67 17.15 -2.36 -5.56
C PHE A 67 17.66 -3.20 -4.37
N ASP A 68 16.80 -4.02 -3.78
CA ASP A 68 17.15 -4.86 -2.62
C ASP A 68 18.01 -6.08 -2.96
N LEU A 69 18.01 -6.55 -4.22
CA LEU A 69 18.73 -7.76 -4.65
C LEU A 69 20.09 -7.46 -5.31
N SER A 70 20.38 -6.19 -5.58
CA SER A 70 21.56 -5.72 -6.30
C SER A 70 22.60 -5.03 -5.41
N GLN A 71 22.46 -5.14 -4.08
CA GLN A 71 23.46 -4.69 -3.09
C GLN A 71 24.53 -5.74 -2.82
#